data_AF-A0A257B3Z0-F1
#
_entry.id   AF-A0A257B3Z0-F1
#
_cell.length_a   1.000
_cell.length_b   1.000
_cell.length_c   1.000
_cell.angle_alpha   90.00
_cell.angle_beta   90.00
_cell.angle_gamma   90.00
#
_symmetry.space_group_name_H-M   'P 1'
#
loop_
_entity.id
_entity.type
_entity.pdbx_description
1 polymer ?
#
loop_
_entity_poly.entity_id
_entity_poly.type
_entity_poly.pdbx_seq_one_letter_code
_entity_poly.pdbx_strand_id
1 'polypeptide(L)'
;MGGRAGLLARLADRSPPLPKLPRPPAASRGIAMVKRFHGRSRAISLALAVALGLSAAAVWGNWLGARRALYLDRRIHAVASPAAGQVVQRGADGAARVIVAGRVGWLAQTVEAGFPRAAAPVIGESDWQSLGAASWTRFQGALTLPTGCHRLLIRVGEPRPPQAFNHVEAYEVCVGEVFVIAGQSNAAGSCRVLFSAVSPLVRAGLIGDDGQMAWKLCSDPQVVNGGGSAWPLVGDALTKRLNAPVGFVNLAVGGSGVRDWRPGTPNFARLAETLRRLQPQGARAVLWHQGESDSGMTADEYAAHLSAIIAAAREAAGGDGPPWLVAQASFKDGQRYDGPRAGQRRVCETGLARPGPDTDQLGLNLRQPDRVHFNEEGTRAAAQLWTRAILTEIFHLPPEL
;
A
#
# COMPACT_ATOMS: atom_id res chain seq x y z
N MET A 1 -73.15 -33.50 31.43
CA MET A 1 -73.36 -34.42 30.29
C MET A 1 -72.06 -34.45 29.48
N GLY A 2 -71.09 -35.36 29.59
CA GLY A 2 -70.75 -36.49 30.47
C GLY A 2 -69.58 -37.21 29.73
N GLY A 3 -68.39 -37.48 30.27
CA GLY A 3 -67.80 -37.27 31.59
C GLY A 3 -66.26 -37.18 31.49
N ARG A 4 -65.67 -36.68 32.58
CA ARG A 4 -64.27 -36.29 32.82
C ARG A 4 -63.30 -37.47 32.99
N ALA A 5 -62.02 -37.09 32.93
CA ALA A 5 -60.85 -37.66 33.63
C ALA A 5 -60.30 -38.96 33.03
N GLY A 6 -58.99 -39.18 32.95
CA GLY A 6 -57.83 -38.44 33.44
C GLY A 6 -56.60 -39.36 33.39
N LEU A 7 -55.43 -38.73 33.40
CA LEU A 7 -54.16 -39.23 33.92
C LEU A 7 -53.37 -40.38 33.24
N LEU A 8 -52.08 -40.09 33.09
CA LEU A 8 -50.93 -40.92 32.74
C LEU A 8 -50.82 -42.24 33.54
N ALA A 9 -50.41 -43.32 32.87
CA ALA A 9 -49.14 -44.04 33.07
C ALA A 9 -49.25 -45.57 32.78
N ARG A 10 -48.13 -46.12 32.26
CA ARG A 10 -47.50 -47.44 32.55
C ARG A 10 -47.35 -48.48 31.40
N LEU A 11 -46.06 -48.84 31.25
CA LEU A 11 -45.48 -50.20 31.19
C LEU A 11 -45.50 -51.01 29.88
N ALA A 12 -44.39 -50.90 29.14
CA ALA A 12 -43.36 -51.94 28.92
C ALA A 12 -43.71 -53.45 28.79
N ASP A 13 -43.27 -53.98 27.63
CA ASP A 13 -42.46 -55.19 27.38
C ASP A 13 -43.11 -56.58 27.13
N ARG A 14 -42.54 -57.25 26.10
CA ARG A 14 -42.55 -58.70 25.70
C ARG A 14 -43.74 -59.21 24.89
N SER A 15 -43.64 -59.98 23.78
CA SER A 15 -42.69 -60.99 23.22
C SER A 15 -43.28 -61.51 21.86
N PRO A 16 -42.76 -62.47 21.01
CA PRO A 16 -41.46 -63.18 20.84
C PRO A 16 -41.02 -63.31 19.30
N PRO A 17 -40.37 -64.38 18.74
CA PRO A 17 -39.13 -64.30 17.93
C PRO A 17 -39.22 -64.72 16.43
N LEU A 18 -38.14 -64.60 15.63
CA LEU A 18 -38.07 -65.12 14.23
C LEU A 18 -36.69 -65.74 13.85
N PRO A 19 -36.64 -66.64 12.83
CA PRO A 19 -35.69 -67.77 12.73
C PRO A 19 -34.44 -67.54 11.86
N LYS A 20 -33.51 -68.52 11.91
CA LYS A 20 -32.18 -68.54 11.25
C LYS A 20 -32.23 -68.79 9.73
N LEU A 21 -31.34 -68.12 8.99
CA LEU A 21 -31.05 -68.31 7.55
C LEU A 21 -29.57 -68.75 7.31
N PRO A 22 -29.26 -69.40 6.17
CA PRO A 22 -28.11 -70.31 6.01
C PRO A 22 -26.77 -69.63 5.68
N ARG A 23 -25.66 -70.35 5.90
CA ARG A 23 -24.27 -69.88 5.63
C ARG A 23 -23.91 -69.89 4.13
N PRO A 24 -23.23 -68.85 3.60
CA PRO A 24 -22.59 -68.88 2.29
C PRO A 24 -21.13 -69.39 2.34
N PRO A 25 -20.53 -69.77 1.19
CA PRO A 25 -19.27 -70.53 1.12
C PRO A 25 -18.00 -69.68 1.35
N ALA A 26 -16.90 -70.40 1.61
CA ALA A 26 -15.64 -69.91 2.16
C ALA A 26 -14.94 -68.76 1.41
N ALA A 27 -14.68 -67.68 2.15
CA ALA A 27 -13.88 -66.53 1.75
C ALA A 27 -12.37 -66.80 1.88
N SER A 28 -11.77 -67.58 0.98
CA SER A 28 -10.31 -67.86 1.03
C SER A 28 -9.47 -67.14 -0.04
N ARG A 29 -10.07 -66.47 -1.04
CA ARG A 29 -9.32 -65.76 -2.09
C ARG A 29 -9.22 -64.22 -1.92
N GLY A 30 -10.08 -63.58 -1.12
CA GLY A 30 -10.04 -62.13 -0.89
C GLY A 30 -8.99 -61.65 0.13
N ILE A 31 -8.66 -62.48 1.13
CA ILE A 31 -7.79 -62.10 2.26
C ILE A 31 -6.32 -61.93 1.84
N ALA A 32 -5.85 -62.69 0.85
CA ALA A 32 -4.48 -62.58 0.34
C ALA A 32 -4.24 -61.30 -0.47
N MET A 33 -5.25 -60.83 -1.22
CA MET A 33 -5.18 -59.61 -2.02
C MET A 33 -5.25 -58.35 -1.14
N VAL A 34 -6.11 -58.36 -0.12
CA VAL A 34 -6.23 -57.28 0.88
C VAL A 34 -4.99 -57.18 1.77
N LYS A 35 -4.38 -58.31 2.19
CA LYS A 35 -3.09 -58.30 2.93
C LYS A 35 -1.92 -57.80 2.08
N ARG A 36 -1.85 -58.14 0.79
CA ARG A 36 -0.85 -57.60 -0.14
C ARG A 36 -1.03 -56.09 -0.41
N PHE A 37 -2.27 -55.61 -0.49
CA PHE A 37 -2.57 -54.18 -0.62
C PHE A 37 -2.23 -53.39 0.66
N HIS A 38 -2.54 -53.92 1.85
CA HIS A 38 -2.19 -53.32 3.14
C HIS A 38 -0.67 -53.34 3.41
N GLY A 39 0.03 -54.41 2.99
CA GLY A 39 1.49 -54.50 3.09
C GLY A 39 2.21 -53.54 2.12
N ARG A 40 1.72 -53.39 0.88
CA ARG A 40 2.26 -52.42 -0.09
C ARG A 40 1.99 -50.98 0.33
N SER A 41 0.81 -50.66 0.83
CA SER A 41 0.51 -49.31 1.33
C SER A 41 1.34 -48.96 2.57
N ARG A 42 1.55 -49.90 3.51
CA ARG A 42 2.48 -49.69 4.65
C ARG A 42 3.94 -49.54 4.21
N ALA A 43 4.38 -50.31 3.22
CA ALA A 43 5.75 -50.18 2.67
C ALA A 43 5.95 -48.85 1.94
N ILE A 44 4.95 -48.40 1.18
CA ILE A 44 4.95 -47.08 0.53
C ILE A 44 4.96 -45.96 1.58
N SER A 45 4.10 -46.04 2.61
CA SER A 45 4.09 -45.08 3.73
C SER A 45 5.42 -45.04 4.47
N LEU A 46 6.06 -46.19 4.71
CA LEU A 46 7.36 -46.27 5.38
C LEU A 46 8.48 -45.72 4.50
N ALA A 47 8.49 -46.04 3.20
CA ALA A 47 9.47 -45.49 2.27
C ALA A 47 9.36 -43.97 2.14
N LEU A 48 8.13 -43.43 2.12
CA LEU A 48 7.87 -41.99 2.18
C LEU A 48 8.38 -41.38 3.49
N ALA A 49 8.12 -42.01 4.64
CA ALA A 49 8.58 -41.53 5.94
C ALA A 49 10.12 -41.53 6.04
N VAL A 50 10.79 -42.57 5.54
CA VAL A 50 12.26 -42.66 5.50
C VAL A 50 12.83 -41.62 4.53
N ALA A 51 12.24 -41.44 3.35
CA ALA A 51 12.67 -40.42 2.39
C ALA A 51 12.50 -38.99 2.97
N LEU A 52 11.38 -38.72 3.65
CA LEU A 52 11.17 -37.46 4.37
C LEU A 52 12.19 -37.27 5.50
N GLY A 53 12.47 -38.32 6.27
CA GLY A 53 13.47 -38.30 7.35
C GLY A 53 14.89 -38.05 6.82
N LEU A 54 15.29 -38.71 5.74
CA LEU A 54 16.60 -38.51 5.10
C LEU A 54 16.71 -37.12 4.47
N SER A 55 15.62 -36.61 3.87
CA SER A 55 15.57 -35.25 3.33
C SER A 55 15.71 -34.20 4.45
N ALA A 56 15.00 -34.40 5.57
CA ALA A 56 15.11 -33.55 6.74
C ALA A 56 16.54 -33.60 7.34
N ALA A 57 17.14 -34.77 7.44
CA ALA A 57 18.51 -34.95 7.92
C ALA A 57 19.54 -34.31 6.97
N ALA A 58 19.37 -34.46 5.65
CA ALA A 58 20.24 -33.83 4.65
C ALA A 58 20.19 -32.31 4.71
N VAL A 59 19.00 -31.73 4.91
CA VAL A 59 18.83 -30.28 5.11
C VAL A 59 19.44 -29.83 6.44
N TRP A 60 19.19 -30.58 7.53
CA TRP A 60 19.71 -30.22 8.86
C TRP A 60 21.23 -30.31 8.94
N GLY A 61 21.82 -31.36 8.36
CA GLY A 61 23.27 -31.58 8.28
C GLY A 61 23.98 -30.80 7.19
N ASN A 62 23.27 -29.97 6.40
CA ASN A 62 23.81 -29.26 5.23
C ASN A 62 24.53 -30.18 4.22
N TRP A 63 24.03 -31.42 4.05
CA TRP A 63 24.59 -32.35 3.09
C TRP A 63 24.51 -31.75 1.68
N LEU A 64 25.62 -31.84 0.94
CA LEU A 64 25.74 -31.31 -0.43
C LEU A 64 25.38 -29.82 -0.58
N GLY A 65 25.46 -29.03 0.51
CA GLY A 65 25.11 -27.61 0.48
C GLY A 65 23.60 -27.31 0.39
N ALA A 66 22.74 -28.32 0.60
CA ALA A 66 21.28 -28.17 0.49
C ALA A 66 20.71 -27.09 1.42
N ARG A 67 21.25 -26.97 2.65
CA ARG A 67 20.85 -25.92 3.60
C ARG A 67 21.20 -24.54 3.07
N ARG A 68 22.43 -24.38 2.56
CA ARG A 68 22.93 -23.13 1.98
C ARG A 68 22.14 -22.73 0.71
N ALA A 69 21.80 -23.68 -0.15
CA ALA A 69 21.01 -23.44 -1.35
C ALA A 69 19.59 -22.93 -1.03
N LEU A 70 18.94 -23.49 0.01
CA LEU A 70 17.63 -23.01 0.48
C LEU A 70 17.68 -21.57 1.02
N TYR A 71 18.76 -21.20 1.72
CA TYR A 71 18.95 -19.83 2.22
C TYR A 71 19.18 -18.80 1.10
N LEU A 72 19.77 -19.22 -0.03
CA LEU A 72 20.06 -18.34 -1.16
C LEU A 72 18.85 -18.18 -2.12
N ASP A 73 17.80 -18.98 -1.98
CA ASP A 73 16.64 -18.94 -2.88
C ASP A 73 15.71 -17.75 -2.59
N ARG A 74 15.68 -16.78 -3.52
CA ARG A 74 14.80 -15.60 -3.47
C ARG A 74 13.30 -15.93 -3.57
N ARG A 75 12.94 -17.16 -3.95
CA ARG A 75 11.53 -17.63 -3.88
C ARG A 75 11.09 -17.89 -2.43
N ILE A 76 12.07 -18.12 -1.55
CA ILE A 76 11.91 -18.49 -0.14
C ILE A 76 12.17 -17.28 0.77
N HIS A 77 13.21 -16.50 0.47
CA HIS A 77 13.57 -15.26 1.18
C HIS A 77 13.24 -14.05 0.31
N ALA A 78 12.23 -13.26 0.70
CA ALA A 78 11.82 -12.08 -0.05
C ALA A 78 11.19 -11.05 0.87
N VAL A 79 11.62 -9.81 0.73
CA VAL A 79 10.98 -8.67 1.37
C VAL A 79 9.77 -8.24 0.55
N ALA A 80 8.63 -8.08 1.23
CA ALA A 80 7.38 -7.61 0.63
C ALA A 80 7.11 -6.13 0.95
N SER A 81 7.63 -5.63 2.08
CA SER A 81 7.49 -4.24 2.50
C SER A 81 8.74 -3.79 3.27
N PRO A 82 9.19 -2.54 3.11
CA PRO A 82 8.72 -1.58 2.11
C PRO A 82 9.10 -1.99 0.68
N ALA A 83 8.41 -1.44 -0.31
CA ALA A 83 8.80 -1.61 -1.71
C ALA A 83 10.12 -0.88 -2.00
N ALA A 84 10.89 -1.35 -2.96
CA ALA A 84 12.13 -0.70 -3.37
C ALA A 84 11.85 0.74 -3.84
N GLY A 85 12.59 1.72 -3.30
CA GLY A 85 12.42 3.14 -3.59
C GLY A 85 11.20 3.79 -2.93
N GLN A 86 10.50 3.09 -2.04
CA GLN A 86 9.35 3.63 -1.33
C GLN A 86 9.72 4.84 -0.49
N VAL A 87 8.90 5.89 -0.60
CA VAL A 87 8.94 7.03 0.34
C VAL A 87 7.95 6.76 1.46
N VAL A 88 8.44 6.77 2.69
CA VAL A 88 7.66 6.66 3.92
C VAL A 88 7.55 8.04 4.55
N GLN A 89 6.34 8.42 4.93
CA GLN A 89 6.07 9.71 5.54
C GLN A 89 6.82 9.86 6.87
N ARG A 90 7.61 10.94 7.01
CA ARG A 90 8.30 11.28 8.25
C ARG A 90 7.37 11.95 9.26
N GLY A 91 7.61 11.68 10.54
CA GLY A 91 7.03 12.36 11.67
C GLY A 91 7.60 13.76 11.87
N ALA A 92 7.06 14.47 12.88
CA ALA A 92 7.52 15.81 13.25
C ALA A 92 8.97 15.82 13.80
N ASP A 93 9.46 14.68 14.28
CA ASP A 93 10.83 14.45 14.72
C ASP A 93 11.83 14.25 13.57
N GLY A 94 11.35 14.26 12.31
CA GLY A 94 12.18 14.04 11.14
C GLY A 94 12.58 12.57 10.92
N ALA A 95 11.91 11.62 11.55
CA ALA A 95 12.14 10.19 11.36
C ALA A 95 10.84 9.44 11.01
N ALA A 96 10.94 8.18 10.60
CA ALA A 96 9.79 7.31 10.38
C ALA A 96 10.06 5.89 10.86
N ARG A 97 9.01 5.26 11.41
CA ARG A 97 9.02 3.85 11.76
C ARG A 97 8.69 3.01 10.52
N VAL A 98 9.71 2.60 9.77
CA VAL A 98 9.56 1.77 8.58
C VAL A 98 9.24 0.33 8.98
N ILE A 99 8.07 -0.16 8.54
CA ILE A 99 7.67 -1.56 8.73
C ILE A 99 8.38 -2.42 7.68
N VAL A 100 9.13 -3.41 8.15
CA VAL A 100 9.82 -4.36 7.30
C VAL A 100 9.14 -5.72 7.45
N ALA A 101 8.58 -6.22 6.35
CA ALA A 101 7.84 -7.48 6.35
C ALA A 101 8.16 -8.30 5.10
N GLY A 102 8.10 -9.62 5.23
CA GLY A 102 8.41 -10.50 4.12
C GLY A 102 8.28 -11.96 4.46
N ARG A 103 8.89 -12.78 3.60
CA ARG A 103 8.99 -14.22 3.74
C ARG A 103 10.44 -14.63 3.96
N VAL A 104 10.61 -15.66 4.76
CA VAL A 104 11.90 -16.33 4.98
C VAL A 104 11.69 -17.83 5.03
N GLY A 105 12.75 -18.58 4.74
CA GLY A 105 12.75 -20.04 4.84
C GLY A 105 12.48 -20.51 6.26
N TRP A 106 11.87 -21.70 6.38
CA TRP A 106 11.50 -22.33 7.66
C TRP A 106 12.67 -22.59 8.62
N LEU A 107 13.91 -22.53 8.11
CA LEU A 107 15.13 -22.66 8.92
C LEU A 107 15.62 -21.34 9.51
N ALA A 108 15.06 -20.21 9.08
CA ALA A 108 15.43 -18.88 9.55
C ALA A 108 15.12 -18.74 11.05
N GLN A 109 16.16 -18.60 11.86
CA GLN A 109 16.01 -18.43 13.31
C GLN A 109 15.87 -16.95 13.69
N THR A 110 16.56 -16.07 12.95
CA THR A 110 16.51 -14.62 13.17
C THR A 110 16.47 -13.87 11.84
N VAL A 111 15.77 -12.74 11.84
CA VAL A 111 15.83 -11.73 10.79
C VAL A 111 16.33 -10.45 11.42
N GLU A 112 17.40 -9.90 10.87
CA GLU A 112 17.99 -8.67 11.35
C GLU A 112 18.06 -7.67 10.21
N ALA A 113 18.00 -6.40 10.56
CA ALA A 113 18.09 -5.33 9.61
C ALA A 113 18.96 -4.19 10.13
N GLY A 114 19.65 -3.56 9.21
CA GLY A 114 20.56 -2.46 9.49
C GLY A 114 20.72 -1.58 8.27
N PHE A 115 21.20 -0.36 8.48
CA PHE A 115 21.47 0.58 7.41
C PHE A 115 22.77 1.32 7.74
N PRO A 116 23.63 1.57 6.73
CA PRO A 116 24.84 2.33 6.95
C PRO A 116 24.48 3.78 7.28
N ARG A 117 25.17 4.35 8.28
CA ARG A 117 25.01 5.77 8.64
C ARG A 117 26.02 6.59 7.85
N ALA A 118 25.73 7.85 7.55
CA ALA A 118 26.66 8.71 6.82
C ALA A 118 28.06 8.79 7.47
N ALA A 119 28.11 8.78 8.81
CA ALA A 119 29.36 8.78 9.58
C ALA A 119 30.05 7.40 9.70
N ALA A 120 29.36 6.32 9.35
CA ALA A 120 29.81 4.93 9.51
C ALA A 120 29.28 4.08 8.34
N PRO A 121 30.02 4.00 7.21
CA PRO A 121 29.56 3.31 6.01
C PRO A 121 29.55 1.78 6.17
N VAL A 122 30.19 1.26 7.22
CA VAL A 122 30.18 -0.16 7.59
C VAL A 122 29.23 -0.33 8.78
N ILE A 123 28.28 -1.26 8.67
CA ILE A 123 27.37 -1.63 9.75
C ILE A 123 28.14 -2.51 10.73
N GLY A 124 28.36 -2.04 11.95
CA GLY A 124 28.94 -2.85 13.02
C GLY A 124 27.95 -3.89 13.53
N GLU A 125 28.43 -4.94 14.21
CA GLU A 125 27.53 -5.98 14.74
C GLU A 125 26.46 -5.43 15.71
N SER A 126 26.77 -4.36 16.45
CA SER A 126 25.80 -3.68 17.33
C SER A 126 24.77 -2.81 16.60
N ASP A 127 24.98 -2.51 15.33
CA ASP A 127 24.08 -1.66 14.52
C ASP A 127 22.96 -2.47 13.86
N TRP A 128 23.03 -3.80 13.92
CA TRP A 128 21.96 -4.68 13.46
C TRP A 128 20.85 -4.75 14.51
N GLN A 129 19.62 -4.50 14.06
CA GLN A 129 18.43 -4.62 14.89
C GLN A 129 17.69 -5.91 14.53
N SER A 130 17.35 -6.72 15.54
CA SER A 130 16.45 -7.85 15.34
C SER A 130 15.04 -7.35 14.96
N LEU A 131 14.49 -7.92 13.89
CA LEU A 131 13.11 -7.73 13.45
C LEU A 131 12.16 -8.80 14.03
N GLY A 132 12.67 -9.63 14.94
CA GLY A 132 11.94 -10.75 15.53
C GLY A 132 12.27 -12.10 14.87
N ALA A 133 11.75 -13.17 15.48
CA ALA A 133 11.82 -14.52 14.92
C ALA A 133 10.75 -14.70 13.84
N ALA A 134 11.07 -15.44 12.78
CA ALA A 134 10.09 -15.77 11.76
C ALA A 134 8.96 -16.63 12.37
N SER A 135 7.70 -16.21 12.19
CA SER A 135 6.56 -17.10 12.43
C SER A 135 6.39 -17.97 11.20
N TRP A 136 6.82 -19.23 11.32
CA TRP A 136 6.90 -20.18 10.22
C TRP A 136 7.77 -19.68 9.06
N THR A 137 7.16 -19.02 8.08
CA THR A 137 7.84 -18.52 6.88
C THR A 137 7.64 -17.02 6.68
N ARG A 138 7.12 -16.29 7.67
CA ARG A 138 6.87 -14.86 7.60
C ARG A 138 7.54 -14.13 8.75
N PHE A 139 7.98 -12.91 8.49
CA PHE A 139 8.49 -12.01 9.51
C PHE A 139 7.89 -10.62 9.33
N GLN A 140 7.80 -9.89 10.43
CA GLN A 140 7.43 -8.49 10.44
C GLN A 140 8.12 -7.82 11.63
N GLY A 141 8.87 -6.77 11.34
CA GLY A 141 9.49 -5.92 12.33
C GLY A 141 9.45 -4.46 11.89
N ALA A 142 10.13 -3.60 12.63
CA ALA A 142 10.20 -2.18 12.30
C ALA A 142 11.56 -1.59 12.65
N LEU A 143 11.99 -0.62 11.86
CA LEU A 143 13.20 0.18 12.08
C LEU A 143 12.81 1.65 12.06
N THR A 144 13.44 2.44 12.91
CA THR A 144 13.31 3.90 12.82
C THR A 144 14.43 4.43 11.95
N LEU A 145 14.07 5.07 10.84
CA LEU A 145 15.02 5.69 9.92
C LEU A 145 14.86 7.22 9.97
N PRO A 146 15.96 8.00 10.00
CA PRO A 146 15.89 9.45 9.88
C PRO A 146 15.53 9.88 8.45
N THR A 147 15.16 11.14 8.25
CA THR A 147 14.91 11.73 6.91
C THR A 147 16.08 11.45 5.96
N GLY A 148 15.77 11.07 4.72
CA GLY A 148 16.76 10.71 3.70
C GLY A 148 16.47 9.35 3.05
N CYS A 149 17.21 9.03 1.99
CA CYS A 149 17.18 7.71 1.38
C CYS A 149 18.29 6.83 1.95
N HIS A 150 17.91 5.62 2.38
CA HIS A 150 18.77 4.69 3.07
C HIS A 150 18.81 3.37 2.32
N ARG A 151 20.01 2.81 2.21
CA ARG A 151 20.18 1.42 1.76
C ARG A 151 19.91 0.51 2.94
N LEU A 152 18.72 -0.07 2.99
CA LEU A 152 18.36 -1.03 4.02
C LEU A 152 18.96 -2.39 3.66
N LEU A 153 19.71 -2.98 4.59
CA LEU A 153 20.22 -4.34 4.49
C LEU A 153 19.44 -5.24 5.44
N ILE A 154 19.06 -6.41 4.94
CA ILE A 154 18.38 -7.45 5.73
C ILE A 154 19.20 -8.71 5.65
N ARG A 155 19.54 -9.26 6.81
CA ARG A 155 20.26 -10.53 6.93
C ARG A 155 19.43 -11.57 7.65
N VAL A 156 19.53 -12.80 7.18
CA VAL A 156 18.84 -13.96 7.74
C VAL A 156 19.87 -15.00 8.13
N GLY A 157 19.81 -15.47 9.37
CA GLY A 157 20.84 -16.38 9.88
C GLY A 157 20.55 -16.97 11.26
N GLU A 158 21.57 -17.66 11.78
CA GLU A 158 21.60 -18.19 13.14
C GLU A 158 22.21 -17.16 14.12
N PRO A 159 21.63 -16.98 15.31
CA PRO A 159 22.13 -16.03 16.31
C PRO A 159 23.40 -16.50 17.03
N ARG A 160 23.84 -17.76 16.85
CA ARG A 160 24.96 -18.36 17.60
C ARG A 160 26.19 -18.65 16.74
N PRO A 161 27.41 -18.59 17.32
CA PRO A 161 28.64 -18.87 16.61
C PRO A 161 28.70 -20.30 16.03
N PRO A 162 29.29 -20.49 14.84
CA PRO A 162 29.78 -19.44 13.95
C PRO A 162 28.58 -18.74 13.27
N GLN A 163 28.43 -17.43 13.48
CA GLN A 163 27.34 -16.65 12.89
C GLN A 163 27.36 -16.85 11.37
N ALA A 164 26.33 -17.53 10.86
CA ALA A 164 26.20 -17.82 9.43
C ALA A 164 24.98 -17.07 8.90
N PHE A 165 25.18 -15.80 8.56
CA PHE A 165 24.21 -15.05 7.76
C PHE A 165 24.33 -15.50 6.31
N ASN A 166 23.38 -16.35 5.89
CA ASN A 166 23.45 -17.04 4.60
C ASN A 166 22.69 -16.31 3.49
N HIS A 167 22.03 -15.18 3.82
CA HIS A 167 21.31 -14.33 2.89
C HIS A 167 21.42 -12.86 3.30
N VAL A 168 21.71 -11.98 2.34
CA VAL A 168 21.64 -10.53 2.50
C VAL A 168 20.85 -9.94 1.33
N GLU A 169 19.74 -9.27 1.63
CA GLU A 169 18.99 -8.47 0.67
C GLU A 169 19.27 -6.99 0.93
N ALA A 170 19.35 -6.20 -0.13
CA ALA A 170 19.52 -4.75 -0.02
C ALA A 170 18.62 -4.02 -1.01
N TYR A 171 17.93 -3.00 -0.53
CA TYR A 171 17.12 -2.11 -1.34
C TYR A 171 17.09 -0.71 -0.72
N GLU A 172 16.67 0.27 -1.51
CA GLU A 172 16.52 1.65 -1.06
C GLU A 172 15.14 1.85 -0.43
N VAL A 173 15.09 2.56 0.70
CA VAL A 173 13.88 3.13 1.28
C VAL A 173 14.16 4.57 1.66
N CYS A 174 13.22 5.46 1.38
CA CYS A 174 13.33 6.87 1.69
C CYS A 174 12.37 7.26 2.81
N VAL A 175 12.81 8.10 3.73
CA VAL A 175 11.96 8.77 4.72
C VAL A 175 11.88 10.23 4.37
N GLY A 176 10.66 10.73 4.14
CA GLY A 176 10.44 12.06 3.59
C GLY A 176 8.97 12.47 3.64
N GLU A 177 8.52 13.24 2.66
CA GLU A 177 7.13 13.70 2.57
C GLU A 177 6.37 12.90 1.52
N VAL A 178 5.16 12.44 1.84
CA VAL A 178 4.29 11.68 0.94
C VAL A 178 3.01 12.46 0.71
N PHE A 179 2.66 12.71 -0.54
CA PHE A 179 1.43 13.39 -0.92
C PHE A 179 0.56 12.48 -1.78
N VAL A 180 -0.74 12.48 -1.50
CA VAL A 180 -1.73 11.82 -2.36
C VAL A 180 -2.39 12.89 -3.23
N ILE A 181 -2.45 12.67 -4.54
CA ILE A 181 -3.11 13.59 -5.47
C ILE A 181 -4.45 12.99 -5.87
N ALA A 182 -5.51 13.79 -5.75
CA ALA A 182 -6.86 13.43 -6.15
C ALA A 182 -7.49 14.58 -6.96
N GLY A 183 -8.44 14.24 -7.83
CA GLY A 183 -9.13 15.20 -8.67
C GLY A 183 -9.20 14.76 -10.12
N GLN A 184 -9.07 15.70 -11.06
CA GLN A 184 -9.32 15.43 -12.48
C GLN A 184 -8.11 15.63 -13.41
N SER A 185 -8.35 15.87 -14.69
CA SER A 185 -7.37 15.89 -15.78
C SER A 185 -6.16 16.81 -15.54
N ASN A 186 -6.34 18.00 -14.97
CA ASN A 186 -5.22 18.89 -14.64
C ASN A 186 -4.35 18.37 -13.48
N ALA A 187 -4.93 17.63 -12.53
CA ALA A 187 -4.17 16.91 -11.50
C ALA A 187 -3.54 15.61 -12.03
N ALA A 188 -4.24 14.88 -12.89
CA ALA A 188 -3.72 13.67 -13.54
C ALA A 188 -2.49 13.98 -14.40
N GLY A 189 -2.49 15.18 -14.99
CA GLY A 189 -1.57 15.57 -16.05
C GLY A 189 -2.27 15.46 -17.39
N SER A 190 -2.35 16.59 -18.11
CA SER A 190 -2.95 16.66 -19.44
C SER A 190 -2.12 17.50 -20.40
N CYS A 191 -0.99 18.05 -19.95
CA CYS A 191 -0.09 18.80 -20.81
C CYS A 191 0.51 17.89 -21.88
N ARG A 192 0.68 18.40 -23.10
CA ARG A 192 1.33 17.64 -24.19
C ARG A 192 2.83 17.43 -23.96
N VAL A 193 3.45 18.30 -23.16
CA VAL A 193 4.85 18.19 -22.75
C VAL A 193 4.92 17.38 -21.48
N LEU A 194 5.71 16.30 -21.48
CA LEU A 194 5.95 15.48 -20.30
C LEU A 194 7.07 16.08 -19.45
N PHE A 195 6.96 15.99 -18.13
CA PHE A 195 7.99 16.42 -17.19
C PHE A 195 8.56 15.22 -16.44
N SER A 196 9.84 15.33 -16.07
CA SER A 196 10.54 14.37 -15.24
C SER A 196 11.25 15.14 -14.13
N ALA A 197 11.20 14.59 -12.91
CA ALA A 197 11.91 15.17 -11.79
C ALA A 197 13.41 15.02 -12.05
N VAL A 198 14.14 16.12 -11.84
CA VAL A 198 15.60 16.14 -11.96
C VAL A 198 16.23 15.46 -10.75
N SER A 199 15.65 15.67 -9.56
CA SER A 199 16.15 15.07 -8.34
C SER A 199 15.79 13.60 -8.25
N PRO A 200 16.77 12.71 -7.99
CA PRO A 200 16.50 11.30 -7.72
C PRO A 200 15.88 11.10 -6.33
N LEU A 201 15.46 12.14 -5.60
CA LEU A 201 14.72 11.99 -4.35
C LEU A 201 13.21 12.18 -4.53
N VAL A 202 12.76 12.49 -5.75
CA VAL A 202 11.34 12.58 -6.06
C VAL A 202 10.85 11.25 -6.63
N ARG A 203 9.82 10.68 -6.01
CA ARG A 203 9.28 9.36 -6.36
C ARG A 203 7.79 9.44 -6.68
N ALA A 204 7.34 8.61 -7.62
CA ALA A 204 5.93 8.37 -7.89
C ALA A 204 5.58 6.93 -7.49
N GLY A 205 4.59 6.78 -6.63
CA GLY A 205 3.98 5.50 -6.27
C GLY A 205 2.85 5.17 -7.24
N LEU A 206 2.88 3.96 -7.80
CA LEU A 206 1.84 3.43 -8.67
C LEU A 206 1.29 2.16 -8.06
N ILE A 207 -0.03 2.10 -7.95
CA ILE A 207 -0.74 0.92 -7.48
C ILE A 207 -1.00 0.04 -8.70
N GLY A 208 -0.42 -1.15 -8.71
CA GLY A 208 -0.68 -2.18 -9.71
C GLY A 208 -2.05 -2.84 -9.51
N ASP A 209 -2.47 -3.63 -10.49
CA ASP A 209 -3.75 -4.37 -10.45
C ASP A 209 -3.78 -5.42 -9.31
N ASP A 210 -2.61 -5.89 -8.89
CA ASP A 210 -2.42 -6.76 -7.72
C ASP A 210 -2.51 -6.01 -6.38
N GLY A 211 -2.77 -4.70 -6.44
CA GLY A 211 -2.82 -3.79 -5.31
C GLY A 211 -1.46 -3.40 -4.75
N GLN A 212 -0.33 -3.92 -5.27
CA GLN A 212 0.99 -3.57 -4.77
C GLN A 212 1.39 -2.18 -5.24
N MET A 213 2.09 -1.44 -4.36
CA MET A 213 2.58 -0.10 -4.69
C MET A 213 4.05 -0.18 -5.13
N ALA A 214 4.29 0.04 -6.42
CA ALA A 214 5.63 0.18 -6.96
C ALA A 214 6.05 1.66 -6.93
N TRP A 215 7.32 1.92 -6.65
CA TRP A 215 7.86 3.27 -6.63
C TRP A 215 8.91 3.44 -7.72
N LYS A 216 8.81 4.54 -8.47
CA LYS A 216 9.75 4.91 -9.54
C LYS A 216 10.12 6.38 -9.42
N LEU A 217 11.12 6.83 -10.18
CA LEU A 217 11.38 8.27 -10.36
C LEU A 217 10.09 8.98 -10.76
N CYS A 218 9.80 10.12 -10.15
CA CYS A 218 8.61 10.90 -10.50
C CYS A 218 8.76 11.47 -11.91
N SER A 219 8.14 10.80 -12.89
CA SER A 219 8.18 11.15 -14.30
C SER A 219 6.81 10.91 -14.90
N ASP A 220 6.40 11.85 -15.74
CA ASP A 220 5.15 11.74 -16.46
C ASP A 220 5.25 10.70 -17.59
N PRO A 221 4.13 10.03 -17.93
CA PRO A 221 2.84 10.14 -17.27
C PRO A 221 2.80 9.40 -15.93
N GLN A 222 2.14 10.01 -14.94
CA GLN A 222 1.97 9.44 -13.60
C GLN A 222 0.72 8.57 -13.47
N VAL A 223 -0.28 8.79 -14.31
CA VAL A 223 -1.46 7.95 -14.43
C VAL A 223 -1.54 7.33 -15.81
N VAL A 224 -2.25 6.20 -15.92
CA VAL A 224 -2.48 5.54 -17.21
C VAL A 224 -3.22 6.50 -18.14
N ASN A 225 -2.75 6.64 -19.38
CA ASN A 225 -3.25 7.59 -20.38
C ASN A 225 -3.16 9.08 -19.95
N GLY A 226 -2.33 9.40 -18.95
CA GLY A 226 -2.05 10.79 -18.55
C GLY A 226 -1.09 11.50 -19.51
N GLY A 227 -1.04 12.82 -19.39
CA GLY A 227 -0.02 13.68 -20.00
C GLY A 227 0.96 14.24 -18.96
N GLY A 228 1.56 15.37 -19.29
CA GLY A 228 2.42 16.12 -18.37
C GLY A 228 1.67 16.74 -17.21
N SER A 229 2.25 16.65 -16.02
CA SER A 229 1.69 17.09 -14.76
C SER A 229 2.63 18.05 -14.02
N ALA A 230 2.10 18.76 -13.03
CA ALA A 230 2.89 19.69 -12.22
C ALA A 230 3.81 18.95 -11.22
N TRP A 231 3.50 17.70 -10.86
CA TRP A 231 4.08 17.05 -9.68
C TRP A 231 5.58 16.75 -9.75
N PRO A 232 6.20 16.43 -10.92
CA PRO A 232 7.64 16.27 -10.98
C PRO A 232 8.35 17.59 -10.62
N LEU A 233 7.84 18.71 -11.13
CA LEU A 233 8.36 20.05 -10.87
C LEU A 233 8.12 20.50 -9.42
N VAL A 234 6.93 20.21 -8.86
CA VAL A 234 6.62 20.46 -7.44
C VAL A 234 7.57 19.66 -6.55
N GLY A 235 7.81 18.39 -6.89
CA GLY A 235 8.70 17.50 -6.14
C GLY A 235 10.14 18.00 -6.07
N ASP A 236 10.69 18.46 -7.19
CA ASP A 236 12.04 19.04 -7.24
C ASP A 236 12.14 20.27 -6.33
N ALA A 237 11.16 21.18 -6.42
CA ALA A 237 11.12 22.39 -5.62
C ALA A 237 10.98 22.08 -4.11
N LEU A 238 10.10 21.15 -3.73
CA LEU A 238 9.93 20.72 -2.35
C LEU A 238 11.17 20.01 -1.81
N THR A 239 11.79 19.12 -2.58
CA THR A 239 13.02 18.43 -2.17
C THR A 239 14.12 19.45 -1.86
N LYS A 240 14.31 20.43 -2.74
CA LYS A 240 15.30 21.50 -2.55
C LYS A 240 15.00 22.32 -1.29
N ARG A 241 13.72 22.66 -1.05
CA ARG A 241 13.33 23.53 0.06
C ARG A 241 13.32 22.84 1.42
N LEU A 242 12.91 21.57 1.46
CA LEU A 242 12.72 20.79 2.69
C LEU A 242 13.93 19.93 3.03
N ASN A 243 14.89 19.78 2.11
CA ASN A 243 16.03 18.87 2.21
C ASN A 243 15.58 17.44 2.58
N ALA A 244 14.51 16.97 1.93
CA ALA A 244 13.87 15.69 2.22
C ALA A 244 13.38 15.03 0.92
N PRO A 245 13.37 13.69 0.82
CA PRO A 245 12.70 12.98 -0.25
C PRO A 245 11.20 13.32 -0.34
N VAL A 246 10.65 13.29 -1.55
CA VAL A 246 9.23 13.58 -1.79
C VAL A 246 8.61 12.46 -2.63
N GLY A 247 7.52 11.88 -2.14
CA GLY A 247 6.73 10.86 -2.80
C GLY A 247 5.36 11.38 -3.20
N PHE A 248 4.91 11.09 -4.42
CA PHE A 248 3.56 11.35 -4.88
C PHE A 248 2.84 10.06 -5.23
N VAL A 249 1.58 9.93 -4.82
CA VAL A 249 0.67 8.88 -5.30
C VAL A 249 -0.49 9.56 -6.03
N ASN A 250 -0.44 9.54 -7.36
CA ASN A 250 -1.44 10.22 -8.19
C ASN A 250 -2.61 9.32 -8.55
N LEU A 251 -3.80 9.67 -8.06
CA LEU A 251 -5.04 8.92 -8.25
C LEU A 251 -6.04 9.66 -9.13
N ALA A 252 -5.68 10.83 -9.65
CA ALA A 252 -6.60 11.69 -10.37
C ALA A 252 -7.12 11.05 -11.67
N VAL A 253 -8.34 11.42 -12.06
CA VAL A 253 -9.07 10.79 -13.16
C VAL A 253 -9.60 11.85 -14.11
N GLY A 254 -9.12 11.82 -15.36
CA GLY A 254 -9.58 12.76 -16.39
C GLY A 254 -11.10 12.79 -16.52
N GLY A 255 -11.67 14.00 -16.55
CA GLY A 255 -13.11 14.23 -16.72
C GLY A 255 -13.99 13.98 -15.49
N SER A 256 -13.47 13.45 -14.39
CA SER A 256 -14.29 13.16 -13.20
C SER A 256 -14.85 14.43 -12.55
N GLY A 257 -16.15 14.41 -12.23
CA GLY A 257 -16.78 15.40 -11.36
C GLY A 257 -16.66 15.03 -9.88
N VAL A 258 -16.98 15.95 -8.97
CA VAL A 258 -16.93 15.73 -7.52
C VAL A 258 -17.80 14.53 -7.09
N ARG A 259 -18.90 14.26 -7.82
CA ARG A 259 -19.80 13.13 -7.54
C ARG A 259 -19.15 11.77 -7.79
N ASP A 260 -18.18 11.69 -8.71
CA ASP A 260 -17.46 10.46 -9.05
C ASP A 260 -16.45 10.06 -7.96
N TRP A 261 -16.27 10.91 -6.95
CA TRP A 261 -15.38 10.70 -5.81
C TRP A 261 -16.12 10.40 -4.51
N ARG A 262 -17.46 10.29 -4.54
CA ARG A 262 -18.26 9.99 -3.34
C ARG A 262 -17.97 8.58 -2.80
N PRO A 263 -18.20 8.32 -1.50
CA PRO A 263 -18.17 6.98 -0.95
C PRO A 263 -19.00 5.99 -1.78
N GLY A 264 -18.44 4.80 -2.04
CA GLY A 264 -19.05 3.77 -2.90
C GLY A 264 -18.67 3.84 -4.38
N THR A 265 -17.97 4.89 -4.82
CA THR A 265 -17.45 4.98 -6.20
C THR A 265 -16.07 4.32 -6.36
N PRO A 266 -15.68 3.91 -7.58
CA PRO A 266 -14.34 3.38 -7.84
C PRO A 266 -13.19 4.35 -7.50
N ASN A 267 -13.37 5.66 -7.70
CA ASN A 267 -12.33 6.64 -7.38
C ASN A 267 -12.14 6.76 -5.87
N PHE A 268 -13.23 6.78 -5.12
CA PHE A 268 -13.16 6.78 -3.67
C PHE A 268 -12.56 5.49 -3.12
N ALA A 269 -12.91 4.32 -3.68
CA ALA A 269 -12.34 3.05 -3.26
C ALA A 269 -10.80 3.05 -3.40
N ARG A 270 -10.27 3.56 -4.52
CA ARG A 270 -8.82 3.71 -4.73
C ARG A 270 -8.19 4.71 -3.77
N LEU A 271 -8.84 5.84 -3.50
CA LEU A 271 -8.37 6.81 -2.51
C LEU A 271 -8.30 6.21 -1.11
N ALA A 272 -9.38 5.61 -0.64
CA ALA A 272 -9.47 4.97 0.67
C ALA A 272 -8.43 3.86 0.83
N GLU A 273 -8.26 3.02 -0.19
CA GLU A 273 -7.27 1.95 -0.18
C GLU A 273 -5.84 2.49 -0.12
N THR A 274 -5.54 3.54 -0.89
CA THR A 274 -4.24 4.20 -0.85
C THR A 274 -3.94 4.75 0.54
N LEU A 275 -4.90 5.45 1.15
CA LEU A 275 -4.72 6.01 2.49
C LEU A 275 -4.48 4.94 3.56
N ARG A 276 -5.14 3.77 3.45
CA ARG A 276 -4.88 2.61 4.33
C ARG A 276 -3.49 2.03 4.12
N ARG A 277 -3.03 1.92 2.87
CA ARG A 277 -1.71 1.35 2.54
C ARG A 277 -0.54 2.21 3.03
N LEU A 278 -0.75 3.52 3.11
CA LEU A 278 0.27 4.43 3.62
C LEU A 278 0.40 4.39 5.16
N GLN A 279 -0.52 3.73 5.87
CA GLN A 279 -0.41 3.53 7.31
C GLN A 279 0.80 2.65 7.67
N PRO A 280 1.40 2.84 8.87
CA PRO A 280 0.94 3.73 9.95
C PRO A 280 1.41 5.18 9.83
N GLN A 281 2.31 5.52 8.90
CA GLN A 281 2.80 6.90 8.78
C GLN A 281 1.86 7.82 7.98
N GLY A 282 1.00 7.25 7.15
CA GLY A 282 0.04 7.98 6.33
C GLY A 282 0.71 8.84 5.26
N ALA A 283 0.02 9.91 4.87
CA ALA A 283 0.49 10.94 3.96
C ALA A 283 0.60 12.27 4.68
N ARG A 284 1.47 13.17 4.20
CA ARG A 284 1.54 14.55 4.67
C ARG A 284 0.26 15.30 4.36
N ALA A 285 -0.28 15.15 3.15
CA ALA A 285 -1.51 15.81 2.73
C ALA A 285 -2.15 15.09 1.52
N VAL A 286 -3.45 15.32 1.34
CA VAL A 286 -4.14 15.09 0.06
C VAL A 286 -4.22 16.40 -0.70
N LEU A 287 -3.78 16.40 -1.95
CA LEU A 287 -3.82 17.55 -2.86
C LEU A 287 -5.01 17.36 -3.81
N TRP A 288 -6.04 18.17 -3.64
CA TRP A 288 -7.28 18.12 -4.42
C TRP A 288 -7.28 19.17 -5.52
N HIS A 289 -7.35 18.71 -6.78
CA HIS A 289 -7.46 19.60 -7.95
C HIS A 289 -8.57 19.15 -8.89
N GLN A 290 -9.77 19.70 -8.66
CA GLN A 290 -10.97 19.34 -9.39
C GLN A 290 -12.03 20.43 -9.27
N GLY A 291 -12.78 20.65 -10.34
CA GLY A 291 -14.02 21.42 -10.33
C GLY A 291 -14.51 21.83 -11.72
N GLU A 292 -13.67 21.69 -12.75
CA GLU A 292 -14.00 22.05 -14.13
C GLU A 292 -15.16 21.21 -14.69
N SER A 293 -15.28 19.94 -14.29
CA SER A 293 -16.41 19.07 -14.67
C SER A 293 -17.74 19.43 -13.97
N ASP A 294 -17.69 20.20 -12.88
CA ASP A 294 -18.85 20.62 -12.09
C ASP A 294 -19.22 22.09 -12.37
N SER A 295 -18.86 22.62 -13.54
CA SER A 295 -19.06 24.02 -13.93
C SER A 295 -20.50 24.53 -13.80
N GLY A 296 -21.50 23.63 -13.81
CA GLY A 296 -22.92 23.95 -13.60
C GLY A 296 -23.42 23.78 -12.16
N MET A 297 -22.56 23.39 -11.22
CA MET A 297 -22.93 23.09 -9.84
C MET A 297 -22.96 24.36 -8.97
N THR A 298 -23.87 24.41 -7.99
CA THR A 298 -23.89 25.51 -7.01
C THR A 298 -22.77 25.36 -5.97
N ALA A 299 -22.47 26.46 -5.27
CA ALA A 299 -21.47 26.45 -4.19
C ALA A 299 -21.84 25.47 -3.06
N ASP A 300 -23.11 25.46 -2.64
CA ASP A 300 -23.60 24.58 -1.58
C ASP A 300 -23.51 23.11 -1.96
N GLU A 301 -23.92 22.79 -3.19
CA GLU A 301 -23.89 21.41 -3.67
C GLU A 301 -22.45 20.89 -3.79
N TYR A 302 -21.54 21.69 -4.36
CA TYR A 302 -20.14 21.32 -4.47
C TYR A 302 -19.51 21.13 -3.09
N ALA A 303 -19.72 22.09 -2.18
CA ALA A 303 -19.18 22.04 -0.82
C ALA A 303 -19.71 20.83 -0.05
N ALA A 304 -20.99 20.48 -0.19
CA ALA A 304 -21.58 19.31 0.45
C ALA A 304 -20.93 18.01 -0.03
N HIS A 305 -20.70 17.85 -1.35
CA HIS A 305 -20.04 16.66 -1.88
C HIS A 305 -18.58 16.56 -1.44
N LEU A 306 -17.80 17.63 -1.60
CA LEU A 306 -16.40 17.62 -1.21
C LEU A 306 -16.25 17.38 0.30
N SER A 307 -17.12 17.96 1.13
CA SER A 307 -17.08 17.73 2.59
C SER A 307 -17.33 16.27 2.95
N ALA A 308 -18.31 15.62 2.32
CA ALA A 308 -18.59 14.21 2.54
C ALA A 308 -17.43 13.30 2.10
N ILE A 309 -16.74 13.65 1.03
CA ILE A 309 -15.56 12.93 0.53
C ILE A 309 -14.41 13.04 1.53
N ILE A 310 -14.10 14.25 2.00
CA ILE A 310 -13.02 14.48 2.97
C ILE A 310 -13.29 13.72 4.26
N ALA A 311 -14.51 13.82 4.80
CA ALA A 311 -14.90 13.11 6.01
C ALA A 311 -14.74 11.60 5.87
N ALA A 312 -15.27 11.01 4.78
CA ALA A 312 -15.16 9.57 4.58
C ALA A 312 -13.71 9.11 4.31
N ALA A 313 -12.88 9.92 3.65
CA ALA A 313 -11.49 9.59 3.40
C ALA A 313 -10.65 9.62 4.69
N ARG A 314 -10.95 10.54 5.61
CA ARG A 314 -10.37 10.57 6.96
C ARG A 314 -10.69 9.32 7.76
N GLU A 315 -11.96 8.91 7.78
CA GLU A 315 -12.38 7.64 8.40
C GLU A 315 -11.63 6.44 7.79
N ALA A 316 -11.48 6.40 6.46
CA ALA A 316 -10.71 5.35 5.80
C ALA A 316 -9.22 5.35 6.19
N ALA A 317 -8.66 6.51 6.56
CA ALA A 317 -7.29 6.67 7.04
C ALA A 317 -7.12 6.38 8.55
N GLY A 318 -8.18 5.98 9.26
CA GLY A 318 -8.13 5.60 10.68
C GLY A 318 -8.40 6.75 11.66
N GLY A 319 -9.10 7.81 11.25
CA GLY A 319 -9.50 8.92 12.11
C GLY A 319 -9.16 10.27 11.49
N ASP A 320 -8.37 11.11 12.15
CA ASP A 320 -8.10 12.50 11.73
C ASP A 320 -7.54 12.63 10.29
N GLY A 321 -6.89 11.58 9.79
CA GLY A 321 -6.37 11.49 8.42
C GLY A 321 -5.39 12.62 8.05
N PRO A 322 -4.87 12.62 6.82
CA PRO A 322 -4.05 13.74 6.36
C PRO A 322 -4.88 15.03 6.17
N PRO A 323 -4.30 16.23 6.35
CA PRO A 323 -4.91 17.47 5.91
C PRO A 323 -5.14 17.46 4.38
N TRP A 324 -6.13 18.21 3.94
CA TRP A 324 -6.45 18.38 2.52
C TRP A 324 -6.10 19.80 2.08
N LEU A 325 -5.43 19.94 0.94
CA LEU A 325 -5.27 21.22 0.24
C LEU A 325 -6.21 21.22 -0.96
N VAL A 326 -7.14 22.18 -0.99
CA VAL A 326 -8.17 22.28 -2.02
C VAL A 326 -7.86 23.45 -2.94
N ALA A 327 -7.43 23.17 -4.16
CA ALA A 327 -7.21 24.22 -5.16
C ALA A 327 -8.53 24.89 -5.56
N GLN A 328 -8.47 26.19 -5.87
CA GLN A 328 -9.54 26.83 -6.63
C GLN A 328 -9.34 26.53 -8.11
N ALA A 329 -10.25 25.71 -8.64
CA ALA A 329 -10.15 25.16 -9.98
C ALA A 329 -11.55 24.96 -10.57
N SER A 330 -11.88 25.76 -11.57
CA SER A 330 -13.10 25.62 -12.34
C SER A 330 -12.94 26.05 -13.80
N PHE A 331 -11.74 26.50 -14.22
CA PHE A 331 -11.52 27.05 -15.54
C PHE A 331 -11.82 26.06 -16.67
N LYS A 332 -12.86 26.33 -17.45
CA LYS A 332 -13.30 25.52 -18.59
C LYS A 332 -13.85 26.41 -19.69
N ASP A 333 -13.74 25.98 -20.95
CA ASP A 333 -14.25 26.71 -22.12
C ASP A 333 -13.71 28.15 -22.24
N GLY A 334 -12.55 28.43 -21.63
CA GLY A 334 -11.92 29.74 -21.60
C GLY A 334 -12.44 30.72 -20.54
N GLN A 335 -13.22 30.26 -19.56
CA GLN A 335 -13.78 31.08 -18.49
C GLN A 335 -13.75 30.37 -17.13
N ARG A 336 -13.98 31.13 -16.06
CA ARG A 336 -14.11 30.64 -14.68
C ARG A 336 -15.57 30.41 -14.33
N TYR A 337 -15.83 29.46 -13.45
CA TYR A 337 -17.17 29.18 -12.92
C TYR A 337 -17.20 29.39 -11.41
N ASP A 338 -18.09 30.28 -10.95
CA ASP A 338 -18.11 30.75 -9.56
C ASP A 338 -18.66 29.71 -8.58
N GLY A 339 -19.58 28.85 -9.02
CA GLY A 339 -20.20 27.82 -8.18
C GLY A 339 -19.16 26.90 -7.52
N PRO A 340 -18.39 26.10 -8.30
CA PRO A 340 -17.34 25.25 -7.76
C PRO A 340 -16.29 26.03 -6.96
N ARG A 341 -15.88 27.23 -7.42
CA ARG A 341 -14.89 28.07 -6.72
C ARG A 341 -15.37 28.48 -5.33
N ALA A 342 -16.61 28.95 -5.22
CA ALA A 342 -17.20 29.32 -3.95
C ALA A 342 -17.40 28.10 -3.05
N GLY A 343 -17.75 26.94 -3.62
CA GLY A 343 -17.83 25.68 -2.87
C GLY A 343 -16.47 25.24 -2.30
N GLN A 344 -15.41 25.31 -3.11
CA GLN A 344 -14.02 25.03 -2.69
C GLN A 344 -13.59 25.93 -1.53
N ARG A 345 -13.85 27.25 -1.63
CA ARG A 345 -13.57 28.20 -0.55
C ARG A 345 -14.37 27.89 0.71
N ARG A 346 -15.67 27.61 0.59
CA ARG A 346 -16.55 27.27 1.73
C ARG A 346 -16.05 26.05 2.49
N VAL A 347 -15.57 25.02 1.81
CA VAL A 347 -14.97 23.84 2.46
C VAL A 347 -13.73 24.22 3.26
N CYS A 348 -12.92 25.17 2.78
CA CYS A 348 -11.75 25.64 3.52
C CYS A 348 -12.14 26.54 4.71
N GLU A 349 -13.14 27.41 4.55
CA GLU A 349 -13.63 28.32 5.59
C GLU A 349 -14.22 27.59 6.80
N THR A 350 -14.73 26.36 6.62
CA THR A 350 -15.18 25.53 7.75
C THR A 350 -14.03 24.92 8.56
N GLY A 351 -12.79 25.03 8.10
CA GLY A 351 -11.62 24.36 8.67
C GLY A 351 -11.53 22.88 8.31
N LEU A 352 -12.45 22.35 7.48
CA LEU A 352 -12.40 20.96 7.04
C LEU A 352 -11.20 20.69 6.12
N ALA A 353 -10.82 21.66 5.30
CA ALA A 353 -9.63 21.64 4.46
C ALA A 353 -8.82 22.94 4.59
N ARG A 354 -7.59 22.94 4.07
CA ARG A 354 -6.74 24.12 3.92
C ARG A 354 -6.83 24.65 2.48
N PRO A 355 -6.69 25.97 2.28
CA PRO A 355 -6.72 26.55 0.94
C PRO A 355 -5.53 26.02 0.12
N GLY A 356 -5.82 25.51 -1.07
CA GLY A 356 -4.82 25.25 -2.10
C GLY A 356 -4.62 26.47 -3.01
N PRO A 357 -3.83 26.34 -4.08
CA PRO A 357 -3.61 27.44 -5.01
C PRO A 357 -4.88 27.83 -5.77
N ASP A 358 -5.03 29.11 -6.11
CA ASP A 358 -5.98 29.52 -7.14
C ASP A 358 -5.36 29.29 -8.53
N THR A 359 -5.77 28.20 -9.18
CA THR A 359 -5.23 27.83 -10.49
C THR A 359 -5.98 28.45 -11.66
N ASP A 360 -7.17 29.00 -11.42
CA ASP A 360 -7.93 29.72 -12.44
C ASP A 360 -7.36 31.12 -12.71
N GLN A 361 -6.48 31.62 -11.81
CA GLN A 361 -5.71 32.82 -12.07
C GLN A 361 -4.79 32.66 -13.30
N LEU A 362 -4.40 31.41 -13.60
CA LEU A 362 -3.72 31.07 -14.83
C LEU A 362 -4.76 31.09 -15.95
N GLY A 363 -4.81 32.18 -16.70
CA GLY A 363 -5.83 32.43 -17.72
C GLY A 363 -5.68 31.60 -19.01
N LEU A 364 -6.41 32.02 -20.04
CA LEU A 364 -6.54 31.33 -21.32
C LEU A 364 -5.20 31.15 -22.06
N ASN A 365 -4.27 32.09 -21.93
CA ASN A 365 -2.93 32.01 -22.55
C ASN A 365 -2.07 30.87 -21.98
N LEU A 366 -2.39 30.40 -20.77
CA LEU A 366 -1.73 29.28 -20.10
C LEU A 366 -2.51 27.97 -20.27
N ARG A 367 -3.41 27.91 -21.27
CA ARG A 367 -4.17 26.71 -21.64
C ARG A 367 -3.76 26.20 -23.01
N GLN A 368 -4.06 24.93 -23.24
CA GLN A 368 -4.04 24.31 -24.55
C GLN A 368 -5.16 24.85 -25.44
N PRO A 369 -5.15 24.53 -26.75
CA PRO A 369 -6.23 24.93 -27.66
C PRO A 369 -7.63 24.44 -27.25
N ASP A 370 -7.71 23.44 -26.37
CA ASP A 370 -8.98 22.98 -25.79
C ASP A 370 -9.60 23.96 -24.78
N ARG A 371 -8.86 24.99 -24.36
CA ARG A 371 -9.30 26.05 -23.44
C ARG A 371 -9.64 25.54 -22.02
N VAL A 372 -9.09 24.38 -21.63
CA VAL A 372 -9.32 23.75 -20.31
C VAL A 372 -8.01 23.34 -19.66
N HIS A 373 -7.16 22.59 -20.37
CA HIS A 373 -5.96 21.98 -19.80
C HIS A 373 -4.76 22.92 -19.88
N PHE A 374 -3.85 22.86 -18.91
CA PHE A 374 -2.62 23.65 -18.99
C PHE A 374 -1.77 23.27 -20.20
N ASN A 375 -1.16 24.28 -20.82
CA ASN A 375 -0.02 24.10 -21.73
C ASN A 375 1.30 24.02 -20.91
N GLU A 376 2.45 23.97 -21.58
CA GLU A 376 3.74 23.84 -20.88
C GLU A 376 3.98 24.95 -19.86
N GLU A 377 3.83 26.22 -20.26
CA GLU A 377 3.99 27.38 -19.38
C GLU A 377 2.98 27.35 -18.23
N GLY A 378 1.73 26.97 -18.53
CA GLY A 378 0.68 26.81 -17.53
C GLY A 378 0.98 25.72 -16.51
N THR A 379 1.56 24.59 -16.92
CA THR A 379 1.95 23.52 -16.00
C THR A 379 3.09 23.95 -15.09
N ARG A 380 4.08 24.70 -15.62
CA ARG A 380 5.16 25.27 -14.81
C ARG A 380 4.64 26.31 -13.81
N ALA A 381 3.73 27.18 -14.23
CA ALA A 381 3.09 28.16 -13.35
C ALA A 381 2.22 27.47 -12.27
N ALA A 382 1.46 26.44 -12.63
CA ALA A 382 0.68 25.65 -11.68
C ALA A 382 1.58 24.95 -10.66
N ALA A 383 2.73 24.42 -11.08
CA ALA A 383 3.71 23.82 -10.17
C ALA A 383 4.26 24.84 -9.16
N GLN A 384 4.55 26.07 -9.58
CA GLN A 384 4.97 27.13 -8.67
C GLN A 384 3.87 27.45 -7.64
N LEU A 385 2.62 27.61 -8.08
CA LEU A 385 1.49 27.88 -7.18
C LEU A 385 1.26 26.76 -6.17
N TRP A 386 1.29 25.50 -6.61
CA TRP A 386 1.19 24.33 -5.73
C TRP A 386 2.33 24.28 -4.71
N THR A 387 3.56 24.54 -5.14
CA THR A 387 4.72 24.54 -4.24
C THR A 387 4.56 25.60 -3.15
N ARG A 388 4.16 26.83 -3.52
CA ARG A 388 3.91 27.91 -2.55
C ARG A 388 2.82 27.54 -1.55
N ALA A 389 1.70 27.00 -2.04
CA ALA A 389 0.59 26.58 -1.19
C ALA A 389 1.02 25.48 -0.21
N ILE A 390 1.75 24.47 -0.67
CA ILE A 390 2.26 23.40 0.19
C ILE A 390 3.22 23.95 1.26
N LEU A 391 4.20 24.77 0.88
CA LEU A 391 5.15 25.35 1.83
C LEU A 391 4.47 26.22 2.88
N THR A 392 3.49 27.01 2.49
CA THR A 392 2.79 27.94 3.39
C THR A 392 1.80 27.22 4.31
N GLU A 393 0.94 26.38 3.72
CA GLU A 393 -0.22 25.83 4.42
C GLU A 393 0.08 24.55 5.19
N ILE A 394 1.08 23.78 4.75
CA ILE A 394 1.49 22.53 5.41
C ILE A 394 2.73 22.73 6.28
N PHE A 395 3.74 23.45 5.77
CA PHE A 395 5.02 23.59 6.46
C PHE A 395 5.20 24.92 7.18
N HIS A 396 4.28 25.88 7.00
CA HIS A 396 4.37 27.22 7.58
C HIS A 396 5.71 27.92 7.26
N LEU A 397 6.22 27.66 6.06
CA LEU A 397 7.43 28.27 5.52
C LEU A 397 7.09 29.40 4.55
N PRO A 398 7.99 30.39 4.38
CA PRO A 398 7.80 31.45 3.38
C PRO A 398 7.58 30.87 1.97
N PRO A 399 6.67 31.46 1.16
CA PRO A 399 6.34 30.98 -0.17
C PRO A 399 7.42 31.27 -1.24
N GLU A 400 8.53 31.90 -0.87
CA GLU A 400 9.63 32.20 -1.78
C GLU A 400 10.41 30.91 -2.10
N LEU A 401 10.65 30.67 -3.40
CA LEU A 401 11.23 29.44 -3.97
C LEU A 401 12.74 29.52 -4.18
#